data_AF-A0A3G4W8E6-F1
#
_entry.id   AF-A0A3G4W8E6-F1
#
_cell.length_a   1.000
_cell.length_b   1.000
_cell.length_c   1.000
_cell.angle_alpha   90.00
_cell.angle_beta   90.00
_cell.angle_gamma   90.00
#
_symmetry.space_group_name_H-M   'P 1'
#
loop_
_entity.id
_entity.type
_entity.pdbx_description
1 polymer ?
#
loop_
_entity_poly.entity_id
_entity_poly.type
_entity_poly.pdbx_seq_one_letter_code
_entity_poly.pdbx_strand_id
1 'polypeptide(L)'
;MRMPVAYLKTYQGPATGVIVERERLDKFGRPLLGATVKPKLGLSGKNYGRVVYEGLKGGLDFLKDDENINSQPFMRWRERFLFGMEGVNRASAATGEIKGHYFNVTAG
;
A
#
# COMPACT_ATOMS: atom_id res chain seq x y z
N MET A 1 -9.47 25.31 -13.24
CA MET A 1 -10.86 25.46 -12.73
C MET A 1 -10.81 26.21 -11.39
N ARG A 2 -11.63 27.24 -11.17
CA ARG A 2 -11.79 27.90 -9.87
C ARG A 2 -13.10 27.43 -9.25
N MET A 3 -13.03 26.70 -8.13
CA MET A 3 -14.22 26.17 -7.45
C MET A 3 -14.66 27.10 -6.31
N PRO A 4 -15.95 27.47 -6.21
CA PRO A 4 -16.46 28.26 -5.08
C PRO A 4 -16.32 27.51 -3.75
N VAL A 5 -16.08 28.24 -2.65
CA VAL A 5 -16.01 27.65 -1.30
C VAL A 5 -17.31 26.94 -0.93
N ALA A 6 -18.46 27.48 -1.33
CA ALA A 6 -19.76 26.84 -1.12
C ALA A 6 -19.83 25.44 -1.77
N TYR A 7 -19.25 25.28 -2.96
CA TYR A 7 -19.17 24.00 -3.65
C TYR A 7 -18.16 23.08 -2.99
N LEU A 8 -16.97 23.57 -2.63
CA LEU A 8 -15.95 22.76 -1.95
C LEU A 8 -16.46 22.13 -0.65
N LYS A 9 -17.29 22.86 0.11
CA LYS A 9 -17.88 22.38 1.37
C LYS A 9 -18.91 21.25 1.20
N THR A 10 -19.36 20.96 -0.02
CA THR A 10 -20.24 19.79 -0.26
C THR A 10 -19.46 18.49 -0.36
N TYR A 11 -18.13 18.54 -0.36
CA TYR A 11 -17.25 17.37 -0.43
C TYR A 11 -16.56 17.15 0.91
N GLN A 12 -16.34 15.88 1.25
CA GLN A 12 -15.57 15.51 2.43
C GLN A 12 -14.10 15.95 2.33
N GLY A 13 -13.52 15.89 1.13
CA GLY A 13 -12.07 15.98 0.93
C GLY A 13 -11.36 14.66 1.25
N PRO A 14 -10.04 14.69 1.46
CA PRO A 14 -9.26 13.49 1.77
C PRO A 14 -9.74 12.81 3.06
N ALA A 15 -9.91 11.49 3.04
CA ALA A 15 -10.36 10.73 4.22
C ALA A 15 -9.37 10.77 5.41
N THR A 16 -8.08 10.94 5.13
CA THR A 16 -7.02 11.05 6.16
C THR A 16 -6.23 12.35 6.00
N GLY A 17 -5.72 12.61 4.80
CA GLY A 17 -4.84 13.76 4.54
C GLY A 17 -3.42 13.55 5.08
N VAL A 18 -2.52 14.44 4.68
CA VAL A 18 -1.06 14.29 4.91
C VAL A 18 -0.68 14.31 6.39
N ILE A 19 -1.33 15.17 7.18
CA ILE A 19 -0.99 15.35 8.60
C ILE A 19 -1.27 14.06 9.38
N VAL A 20 -2.51 13.57 9.30
CA VAL A 20 -2.92 12.36 10.02
C VAL A 20 -2.26 11.10 9.46
N GLU A 21 -1.95 11.06 8.16
CA GLU A 21 -1.17 9.96 7.58
C GLU A 21 0.22 9.87 8.23
N ARG A 22 0.91 11.00 8.41
CA ARG A 22 2.23 11.03 9.06
C ARG A 22 2.16 10.67 10.54
N GLU A 23 1.13 11.14 11.24
CA GLU A 23 0.87 10.78 12.64
C GLU A 23 0.65 9.27 12.80
N ARG A 24 -0.16 8.66 11.93
CA ARG A 24 -0.41 7.20 11.96
C ARG A 24 0.82 6.37 11.64
N LEU A 25 1.78 6.92 10.89
CA LEU A 25 3.00 6.22 10.50
C LEU A 25 4.19 6.51 11.41
N ASP A 26 4.08 7.51 12.28
CA ASP A 26 5.18 8.08 13.05
C ASP A 26 6.40 8.45 12.18
N LYS A 27 6.14 9.11 11.04
CA LYS A 27 7.16 9.44 10.02
C LYS A 27 7.12 10.90 9.62
N PHE A 28 8.13 11.65 10.07
CA PHE A 28 8.24 13.10 9.87
C PHE A 28 9.59 13.50 9.26
N GLY A 29 9.68 14.72 8.73
CA GLY A 29 10.94 15.30 8.26
C GLY A 29 11.52 14.70 6.96
N ARG A 30 10.92 13.66 6.39
CA ARG A 30 11.34 13.07 5.11
C ARG A 30 10.17 12.68 4.19
N PRO A 31 10.41 12.55 2.87
CA PRO A 31 9.48 11.87 1.97
C PRO A 31 9.23 10.41 2.39
N LEU A 32 8.04 9.91 2.08
CA LEU A 32 7.71 8.49 2.22
C LEU A 32 8.19 7.74 0.96
N LEU A 33 8.86 6.61 1.15
CA LEU A 33 9.41 5.79 0.08
C LEU A 33 8.48 4.61 -0.20
N GLY A 34 8.21 4.35 -1.48
CA GLY A 34 7.46 3.16 -1.86
C GLY A 34 7.80 2.62 -3.23
N ALA A 35 7.40 1.37 -3.48
CA ALA A 35 7.63 0.67 -4.73
C ALA A 35 6.41 -0.13 -5.20
N THR A 36 6.26 -0.25 -6.52
CA THR A 36 5.28 -1.18 -7.11
C THR A 36 5.92 -2.55 -7.26
N VAL A 37 5.23 -3.61 -6.83
CA VAL A 37 5.72 -4.99 -7.00
C VAL A 37 5.86 -5.31 -8.49
N LYS A 38 6.95 -5.99 -8.87
CA LYS A 38 7.24 -6.42 -10.25
C LYS A 38 7.58 -7.92 -10.29
N PRO A 39 7.35 -8.63 -11.42
CA PRO A 39 6.75 -8.14 -12.67
C PRO A 39 5.29 -7.73 -12.49
N LYS A 40 4.76 -6.96 -13.46
CA LYS A 40 3.40 -6.38 -13.41
C LYS A 40 2.32 -7.43 -13.14
N LEU A 41 2.38 -8.56 -13.85
CA LEU A 41 1.45 -9.69 -13.73
C LEU A 41 2.24 -11.00 -13.60
N GLY A 42 1.58 -12.05 -13.11
CA GLY A 42 2.09 -13.43 -13.16
C GLY A 42 2.77 -13.94 -11.89
N LEU A 43 2.95 -13.10 -10.87
CA LEU A 43 3.36 -13.57 -9.55
C LEU A 43 2.22 -14.29 -8.83
N SER A 44 2.52 -15.40 -8.15
CA SER A 44 1.61 -16.05 -7.20
C SER A 44 1.52 -15.27 -5.90
N GLY A 45 0.44 -15.45 -5.12
CA GLY A 45 0.23 -14.76 -3.84
C GLY A 45 1.39 -14.91 -2.86
N LYS A 46 1.98 -16.10 -2.76
CA LYS A 46 3.13 -16.37 -1.87
C LYS A 46 4.39 -15.61 -2.30
N ASN A 47 4.72 -15.64 -3.60
CA ASN A 47 5.88 -14.90 -4.11
C ASN A 47 5.66 -13.39 -4.00
N TYR A 48 4.42 -12.95 -4.16
CA TYR A 48 4.02 -11.57 -3.95
C TYR A 48 4.31 -11.10 -2.52
N GLY A 49 3.85 -11.86 -1.51
CA GLY A 49 4.14 -11.58 -0.10
C GLY A 49 5.64 -11.56 0.22
N ARG A 50 6.44 -12.41 -0.45
CA ARG A 50 7.90 -12.39 -0.32
C ARG A 50 8.50 -11.06 -0.80
N VAL A 51 8.07 -10.56 -1.97
CA VAL A 51 8.56 -9.27 -2.49
C VAL A 51 8.16 -8.12 -1.56
N VAL A 52 6.94 -8.14 -1.03
CA VAL A 52 6.47 -7.18 -0.02
C VAL A 52 7.36 -7.19 1.22
N TYR A 53 7.63 -8.37 1.77
CA TYR A 53 8.50 -8.50 2.94
C TYR A 53 9.92 -7.96 2.69
N GLU A 54 10.58 -8.39 1.61
CA GLU A 54 11.97 -7.97 1.33
C GLU A 54 12.07 -6.46 1.09
N GLY A 55 11.13 -5.87 0.35
CA GLY A 55 11.13 -4.44 0.08
C GLY A 55 10.91 -3.60 1.35
N LEU A 56 9.96 -3.99 2.19
CA LEU A 56 9.66 -3.27 3.44
C LEU A 56 10.79 -3.43 4.47
N LYS A 57 11.33 -4.64 4.61
CA LYS A 57 12.49 -4.90 5.48
C LYS A 57 13.72 -4.13 5.00
N GLY A 58 13.88 -3.96 3.69
CA GLY A 58 14.96 -3.20 3.07
C GLY A 58 14.87 -1.68 3.26
N GLY A 59 13.81 -1.16 3.90
CA GLY A 59 13.69 0.25 4.27
C GLY A 59 12.60 1.03 3.55
N LEU A 60 11.83 0.41 2.66
CA LEU A 60 10.63 1.07 2.11
C LEU A 60 9.56 1.26 3.20
N ASP A 61 8.78 2.33 3.08
CA ASP A 61 7.62 2.55 3.95
C ASP A 61 6.42 1.74 3.46
N PHE A 62 6.28 1.67 2.12
CA PHE A 62 5.18 1.00 1.46
C PHE A 62 5.62 0.19 0.25
N LEU A 63 4.91 -0.90 -0.01
CA LEU A 63 4.78 -1.42 -1.37
C LEU A 63 3.35 -1.22 -1.87
N LYS A 64 3.13 -1.47 -3.15
CA LYS A 64 1.79 -1.43 -3.73
C LYS A 64 1.58 -2.49 -4.79
N ASP A 65 0.31 -2.84 -4.91
CA ASP A 65 -0.22 -3.49 -6.11
C ASP A 65 -0.02 -2.63 -7.35
N ASP A 66 0.35 -3.29 -8.44
CA ASP A 66 0.27 -2.68 -9.76
C ASP A 66 -1.21 -2.45 -10.12
N GLU A 67 -1.52 -1.42 -10.91
CA GLU A 67 -2.90 -0.97 -11.11
C GLU A 67 -3.80 -2.02 -11.78
N ASN A 68 -3.21 -2.97 -12.51
CA ASN A 68 -3.93 -4.06 -13.15
C ASN A 68 -3.83 -5.40 -12.39
N ILE A 69 -3.32 -5.40 -11.16
CA ILE A 69 -3.42 -6.54 -10.24
C ILE A 69 -4.75 -6.45 -9.49
N ASN A 70 -5.67 -7.38 -9.78
CA ASN A 70 -7.00 -7.44 -9.19
C ASN A 70 -7.23 -8.84 -8.61
N SER A 71 -7.84 -9.75 -9.37
CA SER A 71 -8.04 -11.15 -8.97
C SER A 71 -8.00 -12.09 -10.17
N GLN A 72 -6.81 -12.26 -10.73
CA GLN A 72 -6.58 -13.07 -11.93
C GLN A 72 -6.39 -14.56 -11.60
N PRO A 73 -6.45 -15.46 -12.61
CA PRO A 73 -6.23 -16.90 -12.40
C PRO A 73 -4.88 -17.25 -11.76
N PHE A 74 -3.82 -16.48 -12.03
CA PHE A 74 -2.49 -16.74 -11.47
C PHE A 74 -2.35 -16.33 -9.99
N MET A 75 -3.28 -15.50 -9.47
CA MET A 75 -3.26 -15.02 -8.09
C MET A 75 -4.63 -14.45 -7.72
N ARG A 76 -5.38 -15.17 -6.87
CA ARG A 76 -6.65 -14.65 -6.34
C ARG A 76 -6.36 -13.59 -5.26
N TRP A 77 -7.22 -12.58 -5.18
CA TRP A 77 -6.98 -11.43 -4.29
C TRP A 77 -6.83 -11.82 -2.82
N ARG A 78 -7.60 -12.80 -2.33
CA ARG A 78 -7.52 -13.26 -0.93
C ARG A 78 -6.14 -13.79 -0.58
N GLU A 79 -5.54 -14.59 -1.46
CA GLU A 79 -4.19 -15.12 -1.27
C GLU A 79 -3.17 -13.97 -1.20
N ARG A 80 -3.26 -13.02 -2.13
CA ARG A 80 -2.39 -11.83 -2.15
C ARG A 80 -2.52 -11.02 -0.86
N PHE A 81 -3.74 -10.84 -0.36
CA PHE A 81 -4.00 -10.05 0.85
C PHE A 81 -3.39 -10.72 2.07
N LEU A 82 -3.60 -12.02 2.24
CA LEU A 82 -3.09 -12.78 3.37
C LEU A 82 -1.55 -12.82 3.38
N PHE A 83 -0.92 -13.21 2.27
CA PHE A 83 0.54 -13.27 2.18
C PHE A 83 1.18 -11.86 2.21
N GLY A 84 0.52 -10.86 1.64
CA GLY A 84 0.97 -9.47 1.69
C GLY A 84 0.96 -8.94 3.12
N MET A 85 -0.11 -9.18 3.89
CA MET A 85 -0.19 -8.77 5.29
C MET A 85 0.78 -9.54 6.20
N GLU A 86 1.02 -10.82 5.92
CA GLU A 86 2.10 -11.56 6.60
C GLU A 86 3.45 -10.87 6.36
N GLY A 87 3.75 -10.49 5.11
CA GLY A 87 4.98 -9.78 4.77
C GLY A 87 5.11 -8.42 5.47
N VAL A 88 4.03 -7.63 5.52
CA VAL A 88 3.96 -6.35 6.24
C VAL A 88 4.26 -6.53 7.73
N ASN A 89 3.55 -7.45 8.39
CA ASN A 89 3.71 -7.68 9.84
C ASN A 89 5.11 -8.18 10.19
N ARG A 90 5.68 -9.07 9.37
CA ARG A 90 7.05 -9.56 9.56
C ARG A 90 8.09 -8.45 9.37
N ALA A 91 7.91 -7.58 8.38
CA ALA A 91 8.82 -6.45 8.16
C ALA A 91 8.70 -5.42 9.29
N SER A 92 7.48 -5.13 9.76
CA SER A 92 7.26 -4.24 10.90
C SER A 92 7.93 -4.77 12.17
N ALA A 93 7.73 -6.05 12.51
CA ALA A 93 8.39 -6.69 13.65
C ALA A 93 9.92 -6.71 13.53
N ALA A 94 10.46 -6.85 12.31
CA ALA A 94 11.91 -6.88 12.08
C ALA A 94 12.58 -5.50 12.11
N THR A 95 11.83 -4.42 11.88
CA THR A 95 12.38 -3.06 11.73
C THR A 95 11.98 -2.12 12.88
N GLY A 96 10.94 -2.46 13.64
CA GLY A 96 10.36 -1.57 14.65
C GLY A 96 9.58 -0.39 14.05
N GLU A 97 9.40 -0.35 12.73
CA GLU A 97 8.66 0.71 12.05
C GLU A 97 7.24 0.27 11.66
N ILE A 98 6.34 1.24 11.54
CA ILE A 98 5.06 1.04 10.87
C ILE A 98 5.30 0.92 9.37
N LYS A 99 4.84 -0.20 8.79
CA LYS A 99 4.95 -0.54 7.37
C LYS A 99 3.56 -0.78 6.78
N GLY A 100 3.44 -0.69 5.46
CA GLY A 100 2.18 -0.97 4.79
C GLY A 100 2.32 -1.50 3.38
N HIS A 101 1.20 -1.97 2.84
CA HIS A 101 1.08 -2.34 1.44
C HIS A 101 -0.26 -1.83 0.90
N TYR A 102 -0.25 -1.13 -0.25
CA TYR A 102 -1.48 -0.68 -0.89
C TYR A 102 -2.11 -1.84 -1.65
N PHE A 103 -3.05 -2.52 -0.99
CA PHE A 103 -3.87 -3.57 -1.56
C PHE A 103 -4.88 -2.98 -2.55
N ASN A 104 -4.81 -3.42 -3.81
CA ASN A 104 -5.74 -3.01 -4.84
C ASN A 104 -7.09 -3.73 -4.62
N VAL A 105 -8.11 -2.93 -4.34
CA VAL A 105 -9.50 -3.36 -4.13
C VAL A 105 -10.40 -3.12 -5.36
N THR A 106 -9.82 -2.65 -6.48
CA THR A 106 -10.56 -2.42 -7.72
C THR A 106 -11.23 -3.71 -8.19
N ALA A 107 -12.51 -3.64 -8.50
CA ALA A 107 -13.34 -4.73 -8.99
C ALA A 107 -14.39 -4.18 -9.98
N GLY A 108 -14.98 -5.08 -10.77
CA GLY A 108 -16.11 -4.80 -11.66
C GLY A 108 -17.44 -5.19 -11.06
#